data_AF-A0A842J935-F1
#
_entry.id   AF-A0A842J935-F1
#
_cell.length_a   1.000
_cell.length_b   1.000
_cell.length_c   1.000
_cell.angle_alpha   90.00
_cell.angle_beta   90.00
_cell.angle_gamma   90.00
#
_symmetry.space_group_name_H-M   'P 1'
#
loop_
_entity.id
_entity.type
_entity.pdbx_description
1 polymer ?
#
loop_
_entity_poly.entity_id
_entity_poly.type
_entity_poly.pdbx_seq_one_letter_code
_entity_poly.pdbx_strand_id
1 'polypeptide(L)'
;MGKKPANEGCSEALRPWAASERTYLRNAGGVLPLEDLCRALGRSEESVRREAEHAGIALACDGTVFVWCDRCATWRTGLNGRTGWCRICTMREQLRGREQACAEALAAMPASARAVYEKTEAERQTKRLPPHPVKRYVPPSADGRRNVEEARYLAEMEEWEYRVLKLRYDAAKTRLRRMREKTGSNPRKAKRRNG
;
A
#
# COMPACT_ATOMS: atom_id res chain seq x y z
N MET A 1 -32.90 25.27 -50.70
CA MET A 1 -31.47 24.93 -50.64
C MET A 1 -30.72 26.12 -50.04
N GLY A 2 -30.59 26.17 -48.72
CA GLY A 2 -29.83 27.21 -48.01
C GLY A 2 -28.70 26.53 -47.23
N LYS A 3 -27.46 26.85 -47.57
CA LYS A 3 -26.25 26.25 -46.99
C LYS A 3 -26.22 26.50 -45.48
N LYS A 4 -26.07 25.45 -44.67
CA LYS A 4 -25.64 25.53 -43.27
C LYS A 4 -24.23 26.11 -43.21
N PRO A 5 -23.93 27.15 -42.42
CA PRO A 5 -22.55 27.45 -42.08
C PRO A 5 -22.04 26.37 -41.11
N ALA A 6 -20.82 25.93 -41.42
CA ALA A 6 -20.10 24.89 -40.74
C ALA A 6 -19.62 25.33 -39.36
N ASN A 7 -19.78 24.42 -38.40
CA ASN A 7 -18.82 24.04 -37.37
C ASN A 7 -17.81 25.13 -36.94
N GLU A 8 -18.14 25.85 -35.86
CA GLU A 8 -17.22 26.71 -35.13
C GLU A 8 -16.16 25.87 -34.42
N GLY A 9 -15.15 25.43 -35.17
CA GLY A 9 -13.84 25.14 -34.61
C GLY A 9 -13.09 26.46 -34.44
N CYS A 10 -13.08 27.03 -33.24
CA CYS A 10 -12.36 28.27 -32.94
C CYS A 10 -11.38 28.11 -31.76
N SER A 11 -10.09 28.03 -32.13
CA SER A 11 -8.87 28.43 -31.40
C SER A 11 -8.58 27.88 -30.00
N GLU A 12 -7.96 26.70 -29.93
CA GLU A 12 -7.16 26.24 -28.78
C GLU A 12 -5.73 26.83 -28.79
N ALA A 13 -5.58 28.04 -29.35
CA ALA A 13 -4.33 28.77 -29.40
C ALA A 13 -4.43 30.00 -28.48
N LEU A 14 -3.52 30.07 -27.49
CA LEU A 14 -3.14 31.25 -26.70
C LEU A 14 -3.92 31.58 -25.41
N ARG A 15 -4.48 30.60 -24.67
CA ARG A 15 -4.81 30.88 -23.25
C ARG A 15 -3.50 31.00 -22.42
N PRO A 16 -3.13 32.18 -21.89
CA PRO A 16 -1.92 32.34 -21.11
C PRO A 16 -1.98 31.49 -19.83
N TRP A 17 -0.85 30.94 -19.39
CA TRP A 17 -0.79 30.21 -18.13
C TRP A 17 -0.99 31.14 -16.93
N ALA A 18 -1.97 30.83 -16.09
CA ALA A 18 -2.18 31.52 -14.83
C ALA A 18 -1.12 31.10 -13.80
N ALA A 19 -0.83 31.97 -12.83
CA ALA A 19 0.10 31.65 -11.75
C ALA A 19 -0.38 30.45 -10.91
N SER A 20 -1.70 30.31 -10.70
CA SER A 20 -2.30 29.17 -10.01
C SER A 20 -2.13 27.86 -10.79
N GLU A 21 -2.28 27.88 -12.12
CA GLU A 21 -2.07 26.72 -12.99
C GLU A 21 -0.61 26.25 -12.97
N ARG A 22 0.34 27.19 -13.04
CA ARG A 22 1.78 26.88 -12.92
C ARG A 22 2.13 26.30 -11.55
N THR A 23 1.58 26.87 -10.48
CA THR A 23 1.76 26.35 -9.13
C THR A 23 1.15 24.95 -8.98
N TYR A 24 -0.04 24.72 -9.53
CA TYR A 24 -0.68 23.41 -9.55
C TYR A 24 0.17 22.39 -10.32
N LEU A 25 0.60 22.71 -11.53
CA LEU A 25 1.45 21.86 -12.35
C LEU A 25 2.78 21.53 -11.65
N ARG A 26 3.39 22.50 -10.96
CA ARG A 26 4.61 22.28 -10.16
C ARG A 26 4.39 21.32 -9.00
N ASN A 27 3.24 21.40 -8.34
CA ASN A 27 2.93 20.57 -7.18
C ASN A 27 2.46 19.17 -7.57
N ALA A 28 1.72 19.04 -8.67
CA ALA A 28 1.08 17.80 -9.11
C ALA A 28 1.85 17.07 -10.23
N GLY A 29 2.79 17.74 -10.89
CA GLY A 29 3.65 17.16 -11.93
C GLY A 29 4.48 16.01 -11.38
N GLY A 30 4.39 14.85 -12.03
CA GLY A 30 5.04 13.61 -11.58
C GLY A 30 4.29 12.89 -10.44
N VAL A 31 3.19 13.45 -9.93
CA VAL A 31 2.35 12.84 -8.89
C VAL A 31 1.05 12.30 -9.50
N LEU A 32 0.41 13.10 -10.35
CA LEU A 32 -0.80 12.71 -11.05
C LEU A 32 -0.48 12.21 -12.45
N PRO A 33 -1.23 11.22 -12.97
CA PRO A 33 -1.22 10.88 -14.38
C PRO A 33 -1.46 12.13 -15.25
N LEU A 34 -0.87 12.13 -16.45
CA LEU A 34 -1.01 13.26 -17.37
C LEU A 34 -2.48 13.57 -17.70
N GLU A 35 -3.31 12.54 -17.86
CA GLU A 35 -4.75 12.67 -18.06
C GLU A 35 -5.45 13.46 -16.94
N ASP A 36 -5.07 13.22 -15.68
CA ASP A 36 -5.63 13.90 -14.52
C ASP A 36 -5.15 15.36 -14.44
N LEU A 37 -3.90 15.62 -14.82
CA LEU A 37 -3.37 16.98 -14.93
C LEU A 37 -4.11 17.77 -16.01
N CYS A 38 -4.31 17.19 -17.19
CA CYS A 38 -5.07 17.80 -18.28
C CYS A 38 -6.50 18.12 -17.85
N ARG A 39 -7.17 17.16 -17.20
CA ARG A 39 -8.54 17.31 -16.70
C ARG A 39 -8.65 18.40 -15.63
N ALA A 40 -7.72 18.43 -14.67
CA ALA A 40 -7.72 19.41 -13.59
C ALA A 40 -7.39 20.84 -14.07
N LEU A 41 -6.50 20.97 -15.06
CA LEU A 41 -6.09 22.26 -15.62
C LEU A 41 -7.01 22.75 -16.76
N GLY A 42 -7.86 21.87 -17.30
CA GLY A 42 -8.68 22.14 -18.48
C GLY A 42 -7.82 22.51 -19.69
N ARG A 43 -6.67 21.84 -19.86
CA ARG A 43 -5.71 22.11 -20.94
C ARG A 43 -5.39 20.83 -21.70
N SER A 44 -5.02 20.99 -22.97
CA SER A 44 -4.55 19.89 -23.80
C SER A 44 -3.25 19.29 -23.28
N GLU A 45 -3.05 18.02 -23.59
CA GLU A 45 -1.86 17.26 -23.25
C GLU A 45 -0.57 17.91 -23.76
N GLU A 46 -0.60 18.46 -24.97
CA GLU A 46 0.53 19.17 -25.57
C GLU A 46 0.87 20.46 -24.80
N SER A 47 -0.15 21.22 -24.38
CA SER A 47 0.05 22.45 -23.59
C SER A 47 0.70 22.15 -22.23
N VAL A 48 0.21 21.12 -21.55
CA VAL A 48 0.73 20.68 -20.25
C VAL A 48 2.18 20.18 -20.37
N ARG A 49 2.50 19.38 -21.40
CA ARG A 49 3.88 18.93 -21.66
C ARG A 49 4.83 20.08 -21.91
N ARG A 50 4.45 21.03 -22.76
CA ARG A 50 5.29 22.17 -23.13
C ARG A 50 5.57 23.08 -21.93
N GLU A 51 4.57 23.35 -21.10
CA GLU A 51 4.77 24.15 -19.89
C GLU A 51 5.62 23.39 -18.86
N ALA A 52 5.39 22.09 -18.70
CA ALA A 52 6.19 21.27 -17.79
C ALA A 52 7.67 21.24 -18.22
N GLU A 53 7.94 21.09 -19.52
CA GLU A 53 9.29 21.15 -20.08
C GLU A 53 9.92 22.54 -19.84
N HIS A 54 9.19 23.62 -20.12
CA HIS A 54 9.66 24.99 -19.88
C HIS A 54 9.97 25.25 -18.40
N ALA A 55 9.17 24.67 -17.50
CA ALA A 55 9.33 24.80 -16.05
C ALA A 55 10.28 23.74 -15.44
N GLY A 56 10.86 22.82 -16.23
CA GLY A 56 11.72 21.74 -15.73
C GLY A 56 11.02 20.69 -14.86
N ILE A 57 9.70 20.53 -15.02
CA ILE A 57 8.86 19.61 -14.25
C ILE A 57 8.80 18.26 -14.95
N ALA A 58 9.19 17.19 -14.26
CA ALA A 58 9.01 15.84 -14.77
C ALA A 58 7.53 15.42 -14.70
N LEU A 59 6.96 15.00 -15.83
CA LEU A 59 5.58 14.51 -15.93
C LEU A 59 5.47 12.98 -15.79
N ALA A 60 6.59 12.28 -15.68
CA ALA A 60 6.59 10.85 -15.44
C ALA A 60 6.01 10.58 -14.05
N CYS A 61 4.75 10.18 -14.02
CA CYS A 61 4.10 9.66 -12.82
C CYS A 61 4.60 8.23 -12.61
N ASP A 62 5.36 7.99 -11.55
CA ASP A 62 5.77 6.66 -11.10
C ASP A 62 4.65 5.91 -10.35
N GLY A 63 3.40 6.33 -10.55
CA GLY A 63 2.25 5.44 -10.62
C GLY A 63 1.72 4.90 -9.29
N THR A 64 2.30 5.30 -8.15
CA THR A 64 1.78 4.86 -6.85
C THR A 64 0.68 5.79 -6.39
N VAL A 65 -0.55 5.55 -6.85
CA VAL A 65 -1.75 6.22 -6.33
C VAL A 65 -2.02 5.72 -4.92
N PHE A 66 -2.06 6.64 -3.95
CA PHE A 66 -2.41 6.32 -2.58
C PHE A 66 -3.89 6.55 -2.31
N VAL A 67 -4.45 5.69 -1.47
CA VAL A 67 -5.84 5.74 -1.03
C VAL A 67 -5.89 5.77 0.50
N TRP A 68 -6.82 6.55 1.04
CA TRP A 68 -7.00 6.66 2.49
C TRP A 68 -7.68 5.40 3.05
N CYS A 69 -7.10 4.80 4.08
CA CYS A 69 -7.70 3.67 4.79
C CYS A 69 -8.28 4.13 6.13
N ASP A 70 -9.60 4.13 6.27
CA ASP A 70 -10.28 4.59 7.51
C ASP A 70 -9.96 3.72 8.73
N ARG A 71 -9.63 2.44 8.53
CA ARG A 71 -9.38 1.51 9.64
C ARG A 71 -8.05 1.78 10.36
N CYS A 72 -7.04 2.28 9.65
CA CYS A 72 -5.75 2.64 10.26
C CYS A 72 -5.43 4.13 10.16
N ALA A 73 -6.31 4.94 9.58
CA ALA A 73 -6.10 6.37 9.32
C ALA A 73 -4.73 6.63 8.67
N THR A 74 -4.45 5.97 7.54
CA THR A 74 -3.17 6.12 6.82
C THR A 74 -3.39 6.02 5.31
N TRP A 75 -2.58 6.74 4.55
CA TRP A 75 -2.44 6.57 3.10
C TRP A 75 -1.80 5.20 2.78
N ARG A 76 -2.40 4.46 1.85
CA ARG A 76 -2.00 3.10 1.49
C ARG A 76 -1.94 2.93 -0.03
N THR A 77 -1.13 1.99 -0.50
CA THR A 77 -1.01 1.71 -1.94
C THR A 77 -2.26 1.06 -2.53
N GLY A 78 -3.18 0.58 -1.68
CA GLY A 78 -4.46 0.05 -2.12
C GLY A 78 -5.35 -0.42 -0.98
N LEU A 79 -6.65 -0.53 -1.28
CA LEU A 79 -7.65 -1.16 -0.43
C LEU A 79 -8.14 -2.47 -1.07
N ASN A 80 -8.54 -3.42 -0.24
CA ASN A 80 -9.20 -4.63 -0.72
C ASN A 80 -10.62 -4.27 -1.19
N GLY A 81 -10.96 -4.57 -2.45
CA GLY A 81 -12.25 -4.19 -3.04
C GLY A 81 -13.48 -4.83 -2.39
N ARG A 82 -13.33 -5.92 -1.61
CA ARG A 82 -14.43 -6.54 -0.87
C ARG A 82 -14.59 -5.97 0.53
N THR A 83 -13.49 -5.76 1.27
CA THR A 83 -13.56 -5.35 2.68
C THR A 83 -13.41 -3.84 2.89
N GLY A 84 -12.94 -3.11 1.88
CA GLY A 84 -12.59 -1.69 1.99
C GLY A 84 -11.36 -1.42 2.85
N TRP A 85 -10.62 -2.45 3.28
CA TRP A 85 -9.47 -2.29 4.18
C TRP A 85 -8.15 -2.51 3.47
N CYS A 86 -7.10 -1.81 3.92
CA CYS A 86 -5.76 -2.02 3.37
C CYS A 86 -5.18 -3.40 3.74
N ARG A 87 -4.14 -3.81 3.02
CA ARG A 87 -3.47 -5.10 3.25
C ARG A 87 -2.87 -5.22 4.67
N ILE A 88 -2.45 -4.11 5.28
CA ILE A 88 -1.91 -4.10 6.65
C ILE A 88 -3.01 -4.40 7.67
N CYS A 89 -4.15 -3.74 7.56
CA CYS A 89 -5.30 -4.00 8.42
C CYS A 89 -5.80 -5.45 8.26
N THR A 90 -5.84 -5.93 7.02
CA THR A 90 -6.20 -7.33 6.72
C THR A 90 -5.22 -8.31 7.36
N MET A 91 -3.91 -8.07 7.23
CA MET A 91 -2.88 -8.92 7.83
C MET A 91 -2.91 -8.87 9.37
N ARG A 92 -3.16 -7.71 9.98
CA ARG A 92 -3.35 -7.57 11.44
C ARG A 92 -4.52 -8.43 11.92
N GLU A 93 -5.63 -8.43 11.19
CA GLU A 93 -6.80 -9.25 11.51
C GLU A 93 -6.49 -10.75 11.40
N GLN A 94 -5.82 -11.16 10.31
CA GLN A 94 -5.39 -12.54 10.12
C GLN A 94 -4.43 -13.01 11.22
N LEU A 95 -3.50 -12.15 11.65
CA LEU A 95 -2.60 -12.42 12.76
C LEU A 95 -3.37 -12.61 14.06
N ARG A 96 -4.28 -11.69 14.41
CA ARG A 96 -5.14 -11.79 15.60
C ARG A 96 -5.91 -13.11 15.63
N GLY A 97 -6.60 -13.45 14.54
CA GLY A 97 -7.32 -14.72 14.44
C GLY A 97 -6.41 -15.93 14.58
N ARG A 98 -5.16 -15.84 14.10
CA ARG A 98 -4.20 -16.93 14.24
C ARG A 98 -3.64 -17.07 15.65
N GLU A 99 -3.43 -15.97 16.34
CA GLU A 99 -3.00 -15.96 17.75
C GLU A 99 -4.12 -16.46 18.66
N GLN A 100 -5.36 -16.05 18.41
CA GLN A 100 -6.54 -16.57 19.09
C GLN A 100 -6.65 -18.09 18.92
N ALA A 101 -6.51 -18.61 17.70
CA ALA A 101 -6.52 -20.05 17.45
C ALA A 101 -5.34 -20.78 18.13
N CYS A 102 -4.19 -20.13 18.31
CA CYS A 102 -3.08 -20.68 19.11
C CYS A 102 -3.45 -20.76 20.59
N ALA A 103 -4.10 -19.72 21.14
CA ALA A 103 -4.53 -19.69 22.52
C ALA A 103 -5.55 -20.79 22.81
N GLU A 104 -6.55 -20.95 21.95
CA GLU A 104 -7.55 -22.03 22.04
C GLU A 104 -6.90 -23.41 21.96
N ALA A 105 -5.99 -23.62 21.02
CA ALA A 105 -5.28 -24.89 20.89
C ALA A 105 -4.42 -25.20 22.12
N LEU A 106 -3.79 -24.18 22.72
CA LEU A 106 -3.02 -24.34 23.95
C LEU A 106 -3.93 -24.64 25.15
N ALA A 107 -5.09 -23.99 25.24
CA ALA A 107 -6.06 -24.22 26.31
C ALA A 107 -6.66 -25.64 26.25
N ALA A 108 -6.88 -26.17 25.05
CA ALA A 108 -7.38 -27.52 24.85
C ALA A 108 -6.33 -28.62 25.08
N MET A 109 -5.05 -28.28 25.28
CA MET A 109 -4.00 -29.27 25.51
C MET A 109 -4.05 -29.85 26.94
N PRO A 110 -3.73 -31.14 27.12
CA PRO A 110 -3.45 -31.71 28.43
C PRO A 110 -2.35 -30.93 29.15
N ALA A 111 -2.44 -30.84 30.49
CA ALA A 111 -1.51 -30.07 31.31
C ALA A 111 -0.04 -30.44 31.08
N SER A 112 0.27 -31.72 30.91
CA SER A 112 1.62 -32.21 30.63
C SER A 112 2.18 -31.71 29.30
N ALA A 113 1.36 -31.63 28.24
CA ALA A 113 1.75 -31.12 26.94
C ALA A 113 1.86 -29.59 26.92
N ARG A 114 0.99 -28.92 27.69
CA ARG A 114 0.97 -27.46 27.85
C ARG A 114 2.20 -26.93 28.60
N ALA A 115 2.67 -27.64 29.62
CA ALA A 115 3.86 -27.25 30.41
C ALA A 115 5.13 -27.05 29.57
N VAL A 116 5.27 -27.78 28.45
CA VAL A 116 6.40 -27.60 27.52
C VAL A 116 6.35 -26.22 26.84
N TYR A 117 5.15 -25.75 26.47
CA TYR A 117 4.98 -24.45 25.85
C TYR A 117 5.12 -23.32 26.87
N GLU A 118 4.60 -23.51 28.09
CA GLU A 118 4.74 -22.53 29.17
C GLU A 118 6.23 -22.29 29.52
N LYS A 119 7.04 -23.35 29.59
CA LYS A 119 8.49 -23.25 29.85
C LYS A 119 9.26 -22.51 28.74
N THR A 120 8.80 -22.60 27.49
CA THR A 120 9.50 -22.05 26.31
C THR A 120 8.85 -20.76 25.77
N GLU A 121 7.82 -20.23 26.44
CA GLU A 121 7.11 -19.03 25.96
C GLU A 121 8.02 -17.79 25.98
N ALA A 122 8.86 -17.66 27.01
CA ALA A 122 9.83 -16.57 27.13
C ALA A 122 10.93 -16.63 26.04
N GLU A 123 11.21 -17.82 25.51
CA GLU A 123 12.19 -18.05 24.44
C GLU A 123 11.61 -17.81 23.04
N ARG A 124 10.35 -17.35 22.94
CA ARG A 124 9.68 -17.05 21.68
C ARG A 124 10.30 -15.82 21.03
N GLN A 125 11.44 -16.01 20.38
CA GLN A 125 12.12 -14.96 19.64
C GLN A 125 11.42 -14.68 18.32
N THR A 126 11.20 -13.41 18.04
CA THR A 126 10.89 -12.96 16.69
C THR A 126 12.14 -13.06 15.84
N LYS A 127 12.05 -13.66 14.64
CA LYS A 127 13.11 -13.58 13.63
C LYS A 127 13.59 -12.13 13.49
N ARG A 128 14.88 -11.94 13.16
CA ARG A 128 15.45 -10.63 12.87
C ARG A 128 14.52 -9.87 11.93
N LEU A 129 14.06 -8.70 12.36
CA LEU A 129 13.15 -7.88 11.58
C LEU A 129 13.88 -7.32 10.36
N PRO A 130 13.18 -7.13 9.22
CA PRO A 130 13.73 -6.38 8.10
C PRO A 130 14.11 -4.96 8.55
N PRO A 131 15.13 -4.33 7.95
CA PRO A 131 15.52 -2.97 8.28
C PRO A 131 14.36 -2.01 8.05
N HIS A 132 14.16 -1.08 8.99
CA HIS A 132 13.12 -0.06 8.89
C HIS A 132 13.46 0.91 7.73
N PRO A 133 12.51 1.21 6.83
CA PRO A 133 12.73 2.19 5.77
C PRO A 133 13.08 3.56 6.33
N VAL A 134 13.94 4.29 5.64
CA VAL A 134 14.36 5.63 6.03
C VAL A 134 14.00 6.61 4.92
N LYS A 135 13.26 7.66 5.26
CA LYS A 135 12.93 8.73 4.30
C LYS A 135 14.23 9.47 3.98
N ARG A 136 14.59 9.54 2.70
CA ARG A 136 15.74 10.33 2.26
C ARG A 136 15.40 11.80 2.38
N TYR A 137 16.37 12.60 2.81
CA TYR A 137 16.23 14.04 2.78
C TYR A 137 16.30 14.53 1.34
N VAL A 138 15.35 15.38 0.97
CA VAL A 138 15.32 16.07 -0.31
C VAL A 138 15.28 17.57 -0.03
N PRO A 139 16.25 18.35 -0.53
CA PRO A 139 16.29 19.78 -0.28
C PRO A 139 15.07 20.49 -0.88
N PRO A 140 14.59 21.59 -0.28
CA PRO A 140 13.43 22.32 -0.77
C PRO A 140 13.53 22.84 -2.20
N SER A 141 14.76 23.10 -2.66
CA SER A 141 15.08 23.56 -4.02
C SER A 141 14.92 22.49 -5.10
N ALA A 142 14.73 21.22 -4.72
CA ALA A 142 14.49 20.15 -5.67
C ALA A 142 12.99 20.05 -5.97
N ASP A 143 12.56 20.75 -7.02
CA ASP A 143 11.18 20.75 -7.52
C ASP A 143 10.70 19.32 -7.86
N GLY A 144 9.50 18.97 -7.41
CA GLY A 144 8.85 17.66 -7.64
C GLY A 144 9.47 16.46 -6.92
N ARG A 145 10.77 16.45 -6.64
CA ARG A 145 11.49 15.30 -6.05
C ARG A 145 11.06 14.96 -4.62
N ARG A 146 10.54 15.94 -3.88
CA ARG A 146 10.03 15.74 -2.51
C ARG A 146 8.82 14.82 -2.47
N ASN A 147 7.86 15.03 -3.39
CA ASN A 147 6.65 14.23 -3.45
C ASN A 147 6.94 12.80 -3.91
N VAL A 148 7.85 12.64 -4.88
CA VAL A 148 8.34 11.33 -5.34
C VAL A 148 8.99 10.55 -4.19
N GLU A 149 9.86 11.19 -3.41
CA GLU A 149 10.52 10.55 -2.27
C GLU A 149 9.56 10.25 -1.11
N GLU A 150 8.51 11.05 -0.94
CA GLU A 150 7.43 10.77 0.00
C GLU A 150 6.60 9.56 -0.43
N ALA A 151 6.18 9.51 -1.70
CA ALA A 151 5.47 8.37 -2.27
C ALA A 151 6.29 7.08 -2.14
N ARG A 152 7.58 7.11 -2.53
CA ARG A 152 8.48 5.96 -2.35
C ARG A 152 8.54 5.52 -0.89
N TYR A 153 8.76 6.48 0.02
CA TYR A 153 8.87 6.18 1.45
C TYR A 153 7.59 5.54 2.00
N LEU A 154 6.41 6.06 1.67
CA LEU A 154 5.14 5.50 2.12
C LEU A 154 4.92 4.07 1.59
N ALA A 155 5.24 3.81 0.33
CA ALA A 155 5.16 2.47 -0.26
C ALA A 155 6.13 1.49 0.42
N GLU A 156 7.39 1.90 0.65
CA GLU A 156 8.40 1.12 1.36
C GLU A 156 8.00 0.84 2.80
N MET A 157 7.43 1.83 3.50
CA MET A 157 6.88 1.70 4.85
C MET A 157 5.76 0.66 4.90
N GLU A 158 4.82 0.73 3.97
CA GLU A 158 3.74 -0.25 3.90
C GLU A 158 4.27 -1.66 3.64
N GLU A 159 5.24 -1.82 2.73
CA GLU A 159 5.86 -3.12 2.47
C GLU A 159 6.63 -3.66 3.68
N TRP A 160 7.35 -2.80 4.38
CA TRP A 160 8.02 -3.18 5.62
C TRP A 160 7.03 -3.63 6.70
N GLU A 161 5.95 -2.87 6.93
CA GLU A 161 4.89 -3.24 7.88
C GLU A 161 4.29 -4.61 7.55
N TYR A 162 4.00 -4.85 6.27
CA TYR A 162 3.49 -6.12 5.80
C TYR A 162 4.46 -7.28 6.10
N ARG A 163 5.74 -7.11 5.78
CA ARG A 163 6.78 -8.13 6.03
C ARG A 163 6.92 -8.44 7.52
N VAL A 164 6.94 -7.42 8.39
CA VAL A 164 7.00 -7.60 9.84
C VAL A 164 5.80 -8.41 10.34
N LEU A 165 4.58 -8.04 9.93
CA LEU A 165 3.37 -8.76 10.31
C LEU A 165 3.35 -10.19 9.77
N LYS A 166 3.79 -10.39 8.53
CA LYS A 166 3.88 -11.71 7.89
C LYS A 166 4.82 -12.64 8.65
N LEU A 167 5.96 -12.16 9.13
CA LEU A 167 6.87 -12.96 9.96
C LEU A 167 6.19 -13.47 11.24
N ARG A 168 5.42 -12.59 11.91
CA ARG A 168 4.65 -12.96 13.10
C ARG A 168 3.54 -13.95 12.76
N TYR A 169 2.83 -13.71 11.66
CA TYR A 169 1.78 -14.61 11.16
C TYR A 169 2.32 -16.00 10.84
N ASP A 170 3.45 -16.10 10.13
CA ASP A 170 4.06 -17.39 9.78
C ASP A 170 4.59 -18.14 11.01
N ALA A 171 5.09 -17.42 12.03
CA ALA A 171 5.44 -17.99 13.33
C ALA A 171 4.20 -18.55 14.06
N ALA A 172 3.12 -17.78 14.16
CA ALA A 172 1.85 -18.23 14.75
C ALA A 172 1.25 -19.41 13.95
N LYS A 173 1.34 -19.38 12.63
CA LYS A 173 0.92 -20.46 11.74
C LYS A 173 1.67 -21.76 12.02
N THR A 174 2.99 -21.67 12.18
CA THR A 174 3.86 -22.81 12.49
C THR A 174 3.59 -23.35 13.89
N ARG A 175 3.41 -22.46 14.88
CA ARG A 175 3.04 -22.83 16.25
C ARG A 175 1.73 -23.61 16.28
N LEU A 176 0.68 -23.08 15.67
CA LEU A 176 -0.62 -23.75 15.62
C LEU A 176 -0.53 -25.12 14.94
N ARG A 177 0.28 -25.24 13.87
CA ARG A 177 0.53 -26.54 13.21
C ARG A 177 1.13 -27.54 14.18
N ARG A 178 2.21 -27.18 14.88
CA ARG A 178 2.88 -28.04 15.87
C ARG A 178 1.95 -28.45 17.02
N MET A 179 1.13 -27.51 17.49
CA MET A 179 0.14 -27.79 18.53
C MET A 179 -0.87 -28.83 18.07
N ARG A 180 -1.46 -28.64 16.89
CA ARG A 180 -2.42 -29.58 16.29
C ARG A 180 -1.81 -30.95 15.96
N GLU A 181 -0.51 -31.00 15.65
CA GLU A 181 0.21 -32.26 15.47
C GLU A 181 0.33 -33.05 16.78
N LYS A 182 0.60 -32.36 17.91
CA LYS A 182 0.66 -32.99 19.23
C LYS A 182 -0.70 -33.47 19.73
N THR A 183 -1.77 -32.74 19.45
CA THR A 183 -3.14 -33.10 19.88
C THR A 183 -3.88 -34.01 18.90
N GLY A 184 -3.27 -34.38 17.78
CA GLY A 184 -3.92 -35.20 16.74
C GLY A 184 -5.01 -34.47 15.94
N SER A 185 -5.33 -33.21 16.24
CA SER A 185 -6.37 -32.42 15.57
C SER A 185 -5.89 -31.73 14.28
N ASN A 186 -4.81 -32.23 13.66
CA ASN A 186 -4.30 -31.66 12.41
C ASN A 186 -5.17 -32.08 11.21
N PRO A 187 -5.92 -31.14 10.58
CA PRO A 187 -6.88 -31.48 9.52
C PRO A 187 -6.22 -32.10 8.28
N ARG A 188 -4.91 -31.86 8.04
CA ARG A 188 -4.20 -32.47 6.91
C ARG A 188 -3.93 -33.96 7.07
N LYS A 189 -3.82 -34.46 8.31
CA LYS A 189 -3.63 -35.90 8.57
C LYS A 189 -4.95 -36.67 8.47
N ALA A 190 -6.07 -36.06 8.89
CA ALA A 190 -7.39 -36.64 8.71
C ALA A 190 -7.72 -36.91 7.23
N LYS A 191 -7.35 -36.00 6.33
CA LYS A 191 -7.59 -36.15 4.89
C LYS A 191 -6.77 -37.26 4.21
N ARG A 192 -5.63 -37.67 4.78
CA ARG A 192 -4.77 -38.76 4.25
C ARG A 192 -5.19 -40.17 4.70
N ARG A 193 -6.09 -40.28 5.67
CA ARG A 193 -6.56 -41.57 6.21
C ARG A 193 -7.83 -42.08 5.52
N ASN A 194 -8.50 -41.22 4.75
CA ASN A 194 -9.78 -41.49 4.11
C ASN A 194 -9.69 -41.47 2.57
N GLY A 195 -8.49 -41.65 2.01
CA GLY A 195 -8.24 -41.79 0.58
C GLY A 195 -7.17 -42.85 0.38
#